data_AF-A0AA41X972-F1
#
_entry.id   AF-A0AA41X972-F1
#
_cell.length_a   1.000
_cell.length_b   1.000
_cell.length_c   1.000
_cell.angle_alpha   90.00
_cell.angle_beta   90.00
_cell.angle_gamma   90.00
#
_symmetry.space_group_name_H-M   'P 1'
#
loop_
_entity.id
_entity.type
_entity.pdbx_description
1 polymer ?
#
loop_
_entity_poly.entity_id
_entity_poly.type
_entity_poly.pdbx_seq_one_letter_code
_entity_poly.pdbx_strand_id
1 'polypeptide(L)'
;MGVFKRIKTILLADVHETLDKMEQPLGLLNQYVRDMEGELDKAKHALAQQLYLEKRHEQLVQETEAAVAKRTRQAELAVSRGEDDIARLALQEKLLREAKLDAYKEQHAAVKQQTAALYEQIDQLRDKYTELRHKKLVLESRAHAAKLAQQTQAVLQSFQATGFTKEFARAEEYVQKLEAQAAAQAYFRGQAPVVNVELESAVQRELQLLKKQLEPQAQPEKEPQPTA
;
A
#
# COMPACT_ATOMS: atom_id res chain seq x y z
N MET A 1 -27.40 -13.28 10.23
CA MET A 1 -27.20 -12.23 9.20
C MET A 1 -25.78 -12.35 8.66
N GLY A 2 -25.60 -13.07 7.55
CA GLY A 2 -24.27 -13.44 7.05
C GLY A 2 -23.39 -12.24 6.67
N VAL A 3 -22.10 -12.36 6.94
CA VAL A 3 -21.04 -11.41 6.57
C VAL A 3 -21.19 -10.97 5.10
N PHE A 4 -21.46 -11.91 4.19
CA PHE A 4 -21.75 -11.67 2.77
C PHE A 4 -22.95 -10.75 2.48
N LYS A 5 -24.03 -10.85 3.27
CA LYS A 5 -25.22 -10.03 3.08
C LYS A 5 -24.93 -8.57 3.43
N ARG A 6 -24.05 -8.33 4.42
CA ARG A 6 -23.58 -7.00 4.80
C ARG A 6 -22.65 -6.38 3.75
N ILE A 7 -21.76 -7.16 3.12
CA ILE A 7 -20.95 -6.68 1.98
C ILE A 7 -21.84 -6.16 0.87
N LYS A 8 -22.86 -6.93 0.48
CA LYS A 8 -23.78 -6.55 -0.59
C LYS A 8 -24.50 -5.25 -0.25
N THR A 9 -24.90 -5.06 1.01
CA THR A 9 -25.51 -3.81 1.47
C THR A 9 -24.55 -2.62 1.45
N ILE A 10 -23.27 -2.81 1.79
CA ILE A 10 -22.27 -1.72 1.79
C ILE A 10 -21.81 -1.37 0.37
N LEU A 11 -21.65 -2.37 -0.51
CA LEU A 11 -21.27 -2.14 -1.92
C LEU A 11 -22.43 -1.61 -2.77
N LEU A 12 -23.68 -2.00 -2.47
CA LEU A 12 -24.88 -1.48 -3.14
C LEU A 12 -25.43 -0.20 -2.49
N ALA A 13 -24.85 0.27 -1.39
CA ALA A 13 -25.14 1.59 -0.87
C ALA A 13 -24.49 2.63 -1.80
N ASP A 14 -25.05 2.76 -2.99
CA ASP A 14 -24.82 3.87 -3.91
C ASP A 14 -25.38 5.14 -3.25
N VAL A 15 -24.50 5.83 -2.51
CA VAL A 15 -24.24 7.29 -2.48
C VAL A 15 -25.40 8.29 -2.36
N HIS A 16 -26.70 7.94 -2.32
CA HIS A 16 -27.76 8.95 -2.40
C HIS A 16 -28.67 9.17 -1.18
N GLU A 17 -28.70 8.35 -0.13
CA GLU A 17 -29.78 8.58 0.87
C GLU A 17 -29.59 8.19 2.34
N THR A 18 -28.39 7.98 2.87
CA THR A 18 -28.22 7.85 4.34
C THR A 18 -26.91 8.43 4.86
N LEU A 19 -26.68 9.73 4.64
CA LEU A 19 -25.55 10.43 5.25
C LEU A 19 -25.73 10.64 6.76
N ASP A 20 -26.97 10.69 7.26
CA ASP A 20 -27.25 11.11 8.66
C ASP A 20 -27.31 9.97 9.71
N LYS A 21 -27.05 8.71 9.33
CA LYS A 21 -27.05 7.56 10.28
C LYS A 21 -25.78 6.70 10.27
N MET A 22 -24.79 7.05 9.48
CA MET A 22 -23.55 6.28 9.32
C MET A 22 -22.39 7.02 9.99
N GLU A 23 -22.30 6.95 11.31
CA GLU A 23 -21.34 7.77 12.06
C GLU A 23 -19.87 7.62 11.62
N GLN A 24 -19.38 6.46 11.11
CA GLN A 24 -18.16 6.39 10.28
C GLN A 24 -18.11 5.09 9.43
N PRO A 25 -18.32 5.13 8.09
CA PRO A 25 -18.25 3.95 7.22
C PRO A 25 -16.86 3.27 7.20
N LEU A 26 -15.80 4.01 7.51
CA LEU A 26 -14.43 3.48 7.65
C LEU A 26 -14.29 2.50 8.83
N GLY A 27 -14.98 2.75 9.95
CA GLY A 27 -14.94 1.89 11.12
C GLY A 27 -15.57 0.52 10.87
N LEU A 28 -16.70 0.49 10.15
CA LEU A 28 -17.36 -0.74 9.75
C LEU A 28 -16.52 -1.57 8.78
N LEU A 29 -15.83 -0.91 7.85
CA LEU A 29 -14.92 -1.58 6.91
C LEU A 29 -13.70 -2.18 7.61
N ASN A 30 -13.16 -1.48 8.63
CA ASN A 30 -12.09 -2.00 9.48
C ASN A 30 -12.51 -3.25 10.26
N GLN A 31 -13.69 -3.20 10.88
CA GLN A 31 -14.25 -4.36 11.56
C GLN A 31 -14.45 -5.53 10.59
N TYR A 32 -14.93 -5.24 9.38
CA TYR A 32 -15.17 -6.26 8.37
C TYR A 32 -13.88 -6.96 7.89
N VAL A 33 -12.79 -6.20 7.66
CA VAL A 33 -11.48 -6.76 7.32
C VAL A 33 -10.99 -7.69 8.44
N ARG A 34 -11.15 -7.27 9.71
CA ARG A 34 -10.79 -8.08 10.88
C ARG A 34 -11.66 -9.34 11.01
N ASP A 35 -12.95 -9.25 10.75
CA ASP A 35 -13.85 -10.40 10.73
C ASP A 35 -13.43 -11.41 9.65
N MET A 36 -13.05 -10.95 8.45
CA MET A 36 -12.54 -11.81 7.39
C MET A 36 -11.19 -12.45 7.71
N GLU A 37 -10.28 -11.75 8.39
CA GLU A 37 -9.04 -12.34 8.90
C GLU A 37 -9.35 -13.49 9.86
N GLY A 38 -10.30 -13.28 10.79
CA GLY A 38 -10.75 -14.32 11.70
C GLY A 38 -11.38 -15.52 10.99
N GLU A 39 -12.19 -15.31 9.96
CA GLU A 39 -12.76 -16.40 9.16
C GLU A 39 -11.70 -17.14 8.34
N LEU A 40 -10.70 -16.44 7.79
CA LEU A 40 -9.56 -17.07 7.13
C LEU A 40 -8.75 -17.94 8.09
N ASP A 41 -8.53 -17.48 9.32
CA ASP A 41 -7.84 -18.28 10.33
C ASP A 41 -8.63 -19.52 10.74
N LYS A 42 -9.95 -19.40 10.95
CA LYS A 42 -10.82 -20.58 11.18
C LYS A 42 -10.76 -21.56 10.01
N ALA A 43 -10.78 -21.05 8.79
CA ALA A 43 -10.71 -21.88 7.59
C ALA A 43 -9.36 -22.61 7.48
N LYS A 44 -8.24 -21.97 7.85
CA LYS A 44 -6.92 -22.64 7.93
C LYS A 44 -6.93 -23.78 8.95
N HIS A 45 -7.53 -23.59 10.11
CA HIS A 45 -7.62 -24.65 11.13
C HIS A 45 -8.50 -25.81 10.64
N ALA A 46 -9.64 -25.51 10.01
CA ALA A 46 -10.51 -26.53 9.41
C ALA A 46 -9.79 -27.30 8.29
N LEU A 47 -9.03 -26.62 7.43
CA LEU A 47 -8.22 -27.24 6.39
C LEU A 47 -7.13 -28.14 6.99
N ALA A 48 -6.45 -27.70 8.04
CA ALA A 48 -5.44 -28.51 8.71
C ALA A 48 -6.04 -29.80 9.30
N GLN A 49 -7.23 -29.71 9.91
CA GLN A 49 -7.97 -30.89 10.39
C GLN A 49 -8.36 -31.81 9.24
N GLN A 50 -8.83 -31.25 8.12
CA GLN A 50 -9.21 -32.04 6.95
C GLN A 50 -8.01 -32.76 6.32
N LEU A 51 -6.86 -32.09 6.19
CA LEU A 51 -5.61 -32.69 5.70
C LEU A 51 -5.13 -33.81 6.62
N TYR A 52 -5.27 -33.64 7.93
CA TYR A 52 -4.99 -34.72 8.88
C TYR A 52 -5.90 -35.94 8.64
N LEU A 53 -7.20 -35.72 8.43
CA LEU A 53 -8.14 -36.81 8.12
C LEU A 53 -7.80 -37.49 6.81
N GLU A 54 -7.49 -36.73 5.75
CA GLU A 54 -7.06 -37.26 4.47
C GLU A 54 -5.84 -38.16 4.63
N LYS A 55 -4.80 -37.69 5.34
CA LYS A 55 -3.58 -38.47 5.58
C LYS A 55 -3.85 -39.73 6.39
N ARG A 56 -4.73 -39.64 7.39
CA ARG A 56 -5.13 -40.79 8.21
C ARG A 56 -5.85 -41.85 7.37
N HIS A 57 -6.75 -41.44 6.49
CA HIS A 57 -7.44 -42.37 5.58
C HIS A 57 -6.48 -42.97 4.56
N GLU A 58 -5.54 -42.20 4.03
CA GLU A 58 -4.46 -42.70 3.17
C GLU A 58 -3.65 -43.79 3.88
N GLN A 59 -3.28 -43.58 5.15
CA GLN A 59 -2.57 -44.58 5.96
C GLN A 59 -3.40 -45.86 6.15
N LEU A 60 -4.70 -45.73 6.48
CA LEU A 60 -5.60 -46.89 6.63
C LEU A 60 -5.71 -47.71 5.34
N VAL A 61 -5.74 -47.05 4.18
CA VAL A 61 -5.71 -47.71 2.87
C VAL A 61 -4.39 -48.47 2.71
N GLN A 62 -3.24 -47.83 2.93
CA GLN A 62 -1.92 -48.46 2.80
C GLN A 62 -1.73 -49.67 3.74
N GLU A 63 -2.14 -49.53 5.01
CA GLU A 63 -2.08 -50.62 5.99
C GLU A 63 -2.94 -51.82 5.57
N THR A 64 -4.14 -51.54 5.04
CA THR A 64 -5.06 -52.59 4.60
C THR A 64 -4.56 -53.25 3.31
N GLU A 65 -3.99 -52.50 2.37
CA GLU A 65 -3.32 -53.03 1.17
C GLU A 65 -2.17 -53.96 1.54
N ALA A 66 -1.31 -53.56 2.48
CA ALA A 66 -0.22 -54.40 2.96
C ALA A 66 -0.75 -55.69 3.61
N ALA A 67 -1.86 -55.61 4.36
CA ALA A 67 -2.49 -56.77 4.96
C ALA A 67 -3.10 -57.74 3.92
N VAL A 68 -3.75 -57.21 2.87
CA VAL A 68 -4.25 -57.99 1.73
C VAL A 68 -3.09 -58.68 1.01
N ALA A 69 -2.00 -57.95 0.72
CA ALA A 69 -0.81 -58.50 0.07
C ALA A 69 -0.18 -59.63 0.92
N LYS A 70 -0.11 -59.46 2.24
CA LYS A 70 0.38 -60.50 3.15
C LYS A 70 -0.48 -61.76 3.10
N ARG A 71 -1.81 -61.63 3.12
CA ARG A 71 -2.72 -62.78 3.04
C ARG A 71 -2.69 -63.46 1.67
N THR A 72 -2.49 -62.68 0.61
CA THR A 72 -2.28 -63.20 -0.75
C THR A 72 -1.04 -64.09 -0.81
N ARG A 73 0.11 -63.62 -0.31
CA ARG A 73 1.35 -64.41 -0.24
C ARG A 73 1.20 -65.68 0.61
N GLN A 74 0.45 -65.60 1.72
CA GLN A 74 0.18 -66.77 2.57
C GLN A 74 -0.68 -67.81 1.84
N ALA A 75 -1.71 -67.37 1.11
CA ALA A 75 -2.53 -68.26 0.30
C ALA A 75 -1.70 -68.93 -0.81
N GLU A 76 -0.89 -68.17 -1.54
CA GLU A 76 0.01 -68.69 -2.59
C GLU A 76 0.98 -69.75 -2.03
N LEU A 77 1.57 -69.49 -0.86
CA LEU A 77 2.47 -70.43 -0.20
C LEU A 77 1.75 -71.71 0.22
N ALA A 78 0.56 -71.61 0.82
CA ALA A 78 -0.24 -72.77 1.21
C ALA A 78 -0.62 -73.63 0.01
N VAL A 79 -1.05 -73.01 -1.10
CA VAL A 79 -1.33 -73.72 -2.37
C VAL A 79 -0.07 -74.42 -2.89
N SER A 80 1.09 -73.75 -2.87
CA SER A 80 2.35 -74.37 -3.33
C SER A 80 2.78 -75.60 -2.52
N ARG A 81 2.26 -75.74 -1.29
CA ARG A 81 2.51 -76.86 -0.38
C ARG A 81 1.41 -77.92 -0.39
N GLY A 82 0.35 -77.73 -1.17
CA GLY A 82 -0.83 -78.61 -1.19
C GLY A 82 -1.70 -78.52 0.07
N GLU A 83 -1.56 -77.45 0.85
CA GLU A 83 -2.32 -77.21 2.09
C GLU A 83 -3.63 -76.45 1.79
N ASP A 84 -4.55 -77.10 1.07
CA ASP A 84 -5.75 -76.47 0.51
C ASP A 84 -6.68 -75.85 1.56
N ASP A 85 -6.79 -76.45 2.75
CA ASP A 85 -7.63 -75.91 3.83
C ASP A 85 -7.06 -74.61 4.40
N ILE A 86 -5.73 -74.50 4.51
CA ILE A 86 -5.04 -73.28 4.95
C ILE A 86 -5.15 -72.21 3.85
N ALA A 87 -5.01 -72.60 2.59
CA ALA A 87 -5.20 -71.70 1.45
C ALA A 87 -6.62 -71.11 1.43
N ARG A 88 -7.67 -71.92 1.64
CA ARG A 88 -9.06 -71.45 1.71
C ARG A 88 -9.26 -70.43 2.83
N LEU A 89 -8.75 -70.69 4.03
CA LEU A 89 -8.84 -69.75 5.16
C LEU A 89 -8.13 -68.42 4.85
N ALA A 90 -6.92 -68.48 4.29
CA ALA A 90 -6.16 -67.30 3.91
C ALA A 90 -6.87 -66.46 2.83
N LEU A 91 -7.50 -67.12 1.84
CA LEU A 91 -8.30 -66.46 0.81
C LEU A 91 -9.59 -65.84 1.36
N GLN A 92 -10.27 -66.50 2.30
CA GLN A 92 -11.46 -65.94 2.95
C GLN A 92 -11.09 -64.66 3.72
N GLU A 93 -10.00 -64.69 4.50
CA GLU A 93 -9.50 -63.50 5.19
C GLU A 93 -9.06 -62.39 4.22
N LYS A 94 -8.44 -62.76 3.09
CA LYS A 94 -8.05 -61.83 2.04
C LYS A 94 -9.29 -61.10 1.50
N LEU A 95 -10.33 -61.83 1.10
CA LEU A 95 -11.56 -61.25 0.54
C LEU A 95 -12.25 -60.29 1.52
N LEU A 96 -12.30 -60.64 2.81
CA LEU A 96 -12.84 -59.75 3.85
C LEU A 96 -12.02 -58.44 3.97
N ARG A 97 -10.70 -58.52 3.82
CA ARG A 97 -9.82 -57.35 3.85
C ARG A 97 -9.90 -56.54 2.57
N GLU A 98 -10.10 -57.16 1.42
CA GLU A 98 -10.34 -56.47 0.14
C GLU A 98 -11.64 -55.66 0.19
N ALA A 99 -12.74 -56.24 0.67
CA ALA A 99 -13.99 -55.50 0.85
C ALA A 99 -13.82 -54.29 1.80
N LYS A 100 -13.03 -54.46 2.87
CA LYS A 100 -12.69 -53.37 3.79
C LYS A 100 -11.80 -52.30 3.14
N LEU A 101 -10.85 -52.73 2.30
CA LEU A 101 -9.98 -51.84 1.56
C LEU A 101 -10.79 -50.95 0.60
N ASP A 102 -11.74 -51.53 -0.12
CA ASP A 102 -12.60 -50.79 -1.05
C ASP A 102 -13.40 -49.72 -0.30
N ALA A 103 -14.00 -50.07 0.84
CA ALA A 103 -14.69 -49.10 1.70
C ALA A 103 -13.76 -47.97 2.17
N TYR A 104 -12.51 -48.25 2.54
CA TYR A 104 -11.54 -47.22 2.92
C TYR A 104 -11.08 -46.35 1.74
N LYS A 105 -10.97 -46.93 0.54
CA LYS A 105 -10.66 -46.17 -0.68
C LYS A 105 -11.78 -45.19 -1.03
N GLU A 106 -13.03 -45.61 -0.92
CA GLU A 106 -14.19 -44.73 -1.11
C GLU A 106 -14.21 -43.59 -0.09
N GLN A 107 -14.00 -43.90 1.20
CA GLN A 107 -13.92 -42.88 2.25
C GLN A 107 -12.78 -41.90 2.00
N HIS A 108 -11.59 -42.39 1.63
CA HIS A 108 -10.45 -41.55 1.29
C HIS A 108 -10.76 -40.62 0.10
N ALA A 109 -11.39 -41.14 -0.95
CA ALA A 109 -11.80 -40.34 -2.10
C ALA A 109 -12.81 -39.23 -1.72
N ALA A 110 -13.79 -39.55 -0.86
CA ALA A 110 -14.75 -38.59 -0.36
C ALA A 110 -14.08 -37.48 0.48
N VAL A 111 -13.17 -37.85 1.39
CA VAL A 111 -12.41 -36.89 2.21
C VAL A 111 -11.56 -35.98 1.32
N LYS A 112 -10.88 -36.54 0.31
CA LYS A 112 -10.07 -35.79 -0.65
C LYS A 112 -10.89 -34.79 -1.45
N GLN A 113 -12.10 -35.15 -1.89
CA GLN A 113 -13.02 -34.22 -2.54
C GLN A 113 -13.44 -33.07 -1.61
N GLN A 114 -13.72 -33.37 -0.34
CA GLN A 114 -14.04 -32.35 0.66
C GLN A 114 -12.84 -31.42 0.91
N THR A 115 -11.61 -31.96 0.97
CA THR A 115 -10.40 -31.14 1.08
C THR A 115 -10.26 -30.19 -0.11
N ALA A 116 -10.46 -30.69 -1.33
CA ALA A 116 -10.41 -29.88 -2.54
C ALA A 116 -11.44 -28.74 -2.54
N ALA A 117 -12.68 -29.04 -2.13
CA ALA A 117 -13.72 -28.02 -1.98
C ALA A 117 -13.36 -26.95 -0.94
N LEU A 118 -12.72 -27.34 0.17
CA LEU A 118 -12.23 -26.39 1.17
C LEU A 118 -11.12 -25.48 0.63
N TYR A 119 -10.21 -26.01 -0.19
CA TYR A 119 -9.20 -25.18 -0.87
C TYR A 119 -9.86 -24.10 -1.73
N GLU A 120 -10.80 -24.47 -2.59
CA GLU A 120 -11.52 -23.52 -3.46
C GLU A 120 -12.24 -22.44 -2.64
N GLN A 121 -12.88 -22.81 -1.53
CA GLN A 121 -13.55 -21.86 -0.65
C GLN A 121 -12.57 -20.89 0.03
N ILE A 122 -11.40 -21.39 0.46
CA ILE A 122 -10.35 -20.57 1.06
C ILE A 122 -9.77 -19.59 0.05
N ASP A 123 -9.54 -20.03 -1.18
CA ASP A 123 -9.03 -19.16 -2.25
C ASP A 123 -10.04 -18.05 -2.57
N GLN A 124 -11.33 -18.38 -2.69
CA GLN A 124 -12.38 -17.38 -2.86
C GLN A 124 -12.46 -16.38 -1.68
N LEU A 125 -12.26 -16.85 -0.44
CA LEU A 125 -12.21 -15.98 0.73
C LEU A 125 -10.99 -15.05 0.68
N ARG A 126 -9.84 -15.55 0.25
CA ARG A 126 -8.60 -14.79 0.10
C ARG A 126 -8.72 -13.71 -0.97
N ASP A 127 -9.32 -14.03 -2.11
CA ASP A 127 -9.54 -13.07 -3.19
C ASP A 127 -10.44 -11.92 -2.72
N LYS A 128 -11.55 -12.25 -2.05
CA LYS A 128 -12.46 -11.25 -1.47
C LYS A 128 -11.77 -10.41 -0.40
N TYR A 129 -10.98 -11.02 0.47
CA TYR A 129 -10.20 -10.30 1.47
C TYR A 129 -9.25 -9.28 0.82
N THR A 130 -8.56 -9.68 -0.25
CA THR A 130 -7.67 -8.82 -1.02
C THR A 130 -8.44 -7.65 -1.64
N GLU A 131 -9.57 -7.93 -2.30
CA GLU A 131 -10.44 -6.91 -2.90
C GLU A 131 -10.91 -5.88 -1.86
N LEU A 132 -11.31 -6.34 -0.68
CA LEU A 132 -11.78 -5.49 0.40
C LEU A 132 -10.67 -4.65 1.01
N ARG A 133 -9.45 -5.19 1.13
CA ARG A 133 -8.28 -4.43 1.55
C ARG A 133 -7.97 -3.30 0.56
N HIS A 134 -8.06 -3.56 -0.74
CA HIS A 134 -7.92 -2.53 -1.76
C HIS A 134 -9.02 -1.46 -1.67
N LYS A 135 -10.29 -1.88 -1.56
CA LYS A 135 -11.42 -0.95 -1.40
C LYS A 135 -11.26 -0.07 -0.15
N LYS A 136 -10.77 -0.66 0.96
CA LYS A 136 -10.44 0.08 2.17
C LYS A 136 -9.41 1.17 1.92
N LEU A 137 -8.28 0.84 1.29
CA LEU A 137 -7.24 1.83 0.96
C LEU A 137 -7.78 2.98 0.10
N VAL A 138 -8.61 2.66 -0.90
CA VAL A 138 -9.22 3.66 -1.79
C VAL A 138 -10.21 4.55 -1.02
N LEU A 139 -11.03 3.97 -0.14
CA LEU A 139 -11.99 4.74 0.66
C LEU A 139 -11.30 5.60 1.73
N GLU A 140 -10.25 5.09 2.38
CA GLU A 140 -9.43 5.84 3.32
C GLU A 140 -8.77 7.04 2.62
N SER A 141 -8.14 6.84 1.47
CA SER A 141 -7.51 7.93 0.71
C SER A 141 -8.52 8.99 0.24
N ARG A 142 -9.70 8.58 -0.25
CA ARG A 142 -10.78 9.50 -0.61
C ARG A 142 -11.32 10.26 0.59
N ALA A 143 -11.51 9.59 1.73
CA ALA A 143 -11.95 10.24 2.96
C ALA A 143 -10.91 11.25 3.47
N HIS A 144 -9.61 10.92 3.39
CA HIS A 144 -8.53 11.86 3.72
C HIS A 144 -8.54 13.07 2.77
N ALA A 145 -8.66 12.87 1.46
CA ALA A 145 -8.73 13.95 0.48
C ALA A 145 -9.96 14.85 0.70
N ALA A 146 -11.13 14.26 0.97
CA ALA A 146 -12.36 14.99 1.28
C ALA A 146 -12.24 15.78 2.59
N LYS A 147 -11.64 15.20 3.63
CA LYS A 147 -11.36 15.88 4.90
C LYS A 147 -10.40 17.05 4.72
N LEU A 148 -9.33 16.87 3.92
CA LEU A 148 -8.41 17.96 3.58
C LEU A 148 -9.13 19.06 2.80
N ALA A 149 -9.94 18.72 1.79
CA ALA A 149 -10.72 19.71 1.05
C ALA A 149 -11.72 20.47 1.93
N GLN A 150 -12.41 19.77 2.85
CA GLN A 150 -13.27 20.41 3.85
C GLN A 150 -12.49 21.28 4.83
N GLN A 151 -11.32 20.86 5.29
CA GLN A 151 -10.45 21.67 6.14
C GLN A 151 -9.93 22.89 5.39
N THR A 152 -9.53 22.76 4.13
CA THR A 152 -9.13 23.90 3.29
C THR A 152 -10.32 24.83 3.06
N GLN A 153 -11.52 24.31 2.82
CA GLN A 153 -12.73 25.13 2.68
C GLN A 153 -13.12 25.80 3.99
N ALA A 154 -13.01 25.12 5.12
CA ALA A 154 -13.26 25.66 6.45
C ALA A 154 -12.18 26.68 6.85
N VAL A 155 -10.93 26.47 6.43
CA VAL A 155 -9.84 27.42 6.57
C VAL A 155 -10.09 28.63 5.68
N LEU A 156 -10.52 28.45 4.43
CA LEU A 156 -10.90 29.53 3.50
C LEU A 156 -12.14 30.29 4.00
N GLN A 157 -13.11 29.60 4.58
CA GLN A 157 -14.29 30.21 5.22
C GLN A 157 -13.94 30.87 6.55
N SER A 158 -12.98 30.34 7.33
CA SER A 158 -12.43 31.02 8.50
C SER A 158 -11.55 32.21 8.12
N PHE A 159 -10.89 32.14 6.95
CA PHE A 159 -10.23 33.28 6.31
C PHE A 159 -11.24 34.34 5.85
N GLN A 160 -12.47 33.95 5.51
CA GLN A 160 -13.58 34.87 5.24
C GLN A 160 -14.27 35.37 6.51
N ALA A 161 -13.99 34.81 7.69
CA ALA A 161 -14.72 35.11 8.93
C ALA A 161 -13.88 35.72 10.06
N THR A 162 -12.60 36.04 9.88
CA THR A 162 -11.87 36.96 10.77
C THR A 162 -10.58 37.50 10.12
N GLY A 163 -10.50 38.82 9.95
CA GLY A 163 -9.25 39.57 10.13
C GLY A 163 -8.30 39.77 8.94
N PHE A 164 -8.32 38.98 7.87
CA PHE A 164 -7.23 39.06 6.87
C PHE A 164 -7.13 40.42 6.15
N THR A 165 -8.21 41.19 6.03
CA THR A 165 -8.14 42.57 5.50
C THR A 165 -7.53 43.57 6.47
N LYS A 166 -7.63 43.36 7.80
CA LYS A 166 -7.05 44.27 8.79
C LYS A 166 -5.56 44.00 9.03
N GLU A 167 -5.11 42.75 9.03
CA GLU A 167 -3.66 42.45 9.09
C GLU A 167 -2.95 42.79 7.77
N PHE A 168 -3.57 42.54 6.61
CA PHE A 168 -2.98 42.94 5.32
C PHE A 168 -3.00 44.46 5.14
N ALA A 169 -4.07 45.17 5.52
CA ALA A 169 -4.08 46.65 5.53
C ALA A 169 -3.08 47.23 6.54
N ARG A 170 -2.85 46.59 7.70
CA ARG A 170 -1.80 46.99 8.65
C ARG A 170 -0.40 46.72 8.13
N ALA A 171 -0.20 45.62 7.40
CA ALA A 171 1.06 45.32 6.74
C ALA A 171 1.32 46.29 5.58
N GLU A 172 0.29 46.61 4.78
CA GLU A 172 0.35 47.65 3.74
C GLU A 172 0.58 49.04 4.33
N GLU A 173 -0.07 49.41 5.44
CA GLU A 173 0.14 50.69 6.13
C GLU A 173 1.53 50.77 6.78
N TYR A 174 2.06 49.64 7.27
CA TYR A 174 3.42 49.54 7.79
C TYR A 174 4.47 49.62 6.68
N VAL A 175 4.23 48.96 5.53
CA VAL A 175 5.06 49.07 4.33
C VAL A 175 4.99 50.48 3.76
N GLN A 176 3.82 51.12 3.68
CA GLN A 176 3.68 52.52 3.29
C GLN A 176 4.36 53.48 4.27
N LYS A 177 4.35 53.21 5.59
CA LYS A 177 5.14 53.99 6.56
C LYS A 177 6.64 53.81 6.37
N LEU A 178 7.09 52.59 6.06
CA LEU A 178 8.50 52.30 5.74
C LEU A 178 8.92 52.95 4.42
N GLU A 179 8.07 52.91 3.40
CA GLU A 179 8.27 53.56 2.10
C GLU A 179 8.23 55.09 2.26
N ALA A 180 7.33 55.64 3.07
CA ALA A 180 7.29 57.05 3.39
C ALA A 180 8.49 57.48 4.25
N GLN A 181 8.98 56.64 5.17
CA GLN A 181 10.22 56.88 5.89
C GLN A 181 11.45 56.75 4.99
N ALA A 182 11.45 55.84 4.01
CA ALA A 182 12.51 55.70 3.02
C ALA A 182 12.49 56.87 2.03
N ALA A 183 11.31 57.34 1.62
CA ALA A 183 11.11 58.52 0.79
C ALA A 183 11.43 59.81 1.55
N ALA A 184 11.09 59.90 2.84
CA ALA A 184 11.50 61.00 3.71
C ALA A 184 13.01 60.96 3.97
N GLN A 185 13.61 59.78 4.18
CA GLN A 185 15.06 59.63 4.23
C GLN A 185 15.70 59.96 2.88
N ALA A 186 15.06 59.68 1.75
CA ALA A 186 15.53 60.09 0.42
C ALA A 186 15.36 61.60 0.20
N TYR A 187 14.33 62.21 0.79
CA TYR A 187 14.10 63.66 0.80
C TYR A 187 15.10 64.39 1.70
N PHE A 188 15.43 63.84 2.87
CA PHE A 188 16.46 64.35 3.77
C PHE A 188 17.89 64.00 3.31
N ARG A 189 18.11 62.88 2.60
CA ARG A 189 19.32 62.63 1.80
C ARG A 189 19.37 63.51 0.55
N GLY A 190 18.23 64.02 0.10
CA GLY A 190 18.07 65.02 -0.95
C GLY A 190 18.25 66.47 -0.47
N GLN A 191 18.51 66.67 0.83
CA GLN A 191 18.96 67.94 1.39
C GLN A 191 20.27 67.78 2.16
N ALA A 192 21.35 67.43 1.43
CA ALA A 192 22.66 68.11 1.41
C ALA A 192 23.81 67.18 0.89
N PRO A 193 24.84 67.71 0.21
CA PRO A 193 24.87 68.70 -0.87
C PRO A 193 24.94 68.02 -2.26
N VAL A 194 24.58 68.74 -3.31
CA VAL A 194 24.72 68.29 -4.70
C VAL A 194 26.21 68.15 -5.02
N VAL A 195 26.72 66.92 -5.08
CA VAL A 195 28.01 66.64 -5.72
C VAL A 195 27.76 66.64 -7.22
N ASN A 196 28.25 67.69 -7.88
CA ASN A 196 28.08 67.87 -9.31
C ASN A 196 29.04 66.94 -10.05
N VAL A 197 28.60 65.69 -10.29
CA VAL A 197 29.38 64.61 -10.92
C VAL A 197 29.91 65.02 -12.30
N GLU A 198 29.23 65.93 -12.99
CA GLU A 198 29.70 66.49 -14.27
C GLU A 198 30.94 67.37 -14.09
N LEU A 199 31.04 68.11 -12.98
CA LEU A 199 32.19 68.98 -12.69
C LEU A 199 33.43 68.15 -12.34
N GLU A 200 33.30 67.07 -11.56
CA GLU A 200 34.42 66.16 -11.27
C GLU A 200 34.93 65.48 -12.54
N SER A 201 34.03 65.08 -13.44
CA SER A 201 34.40 64.48 -14.72
C SER A 201 35.10 65.47 -15.67
N ALA A 202 34.71 66.75 -15.63
CA ALA A 202 35.33 67.82 -16.41
C ALA A 202 36.71 68.20 -15.86
N VAL A 203 36.84 68.32 -14.52
CA VAL A 203 38.10 68.56 -13.83
C VAL A 203 39.08 67.41 -14.06
N GLN A 204 38.63 66.15 -14.01
CA GLN A 204 39.49 65.00 -14.31
C GLN A 204 39.96 64.97 -15.77
N ARG A 205 39.14 65.44 -16.73
CA ARG A 205 39.57 65.58 -18.14
C ARG A 205 40.63 66.67 -18.32
N GLU A 206 40.45 67.84 -17.71
CA GLU A 206 41.46 68.90 -17.78
C GLU A 206 42.77 68.51 -17.07
N LEU A 207 42.67 67.82 -15.93
CA LEU A 207 43.84 67.33 -15.20
C LEU A 207 44.60 66.25 -15.99
N GLN A 208 43.90 65.41 -16.76
CA GLN A 208 44.52 64.47 -17.70
C GLN A 208 45.19 65.16 -18.90
N LEU A 209 44.62 66.24 -19.42
CA LEU A 209 45.22 67.03 -20.51
C LEU A 209 46.48 67.77 -20.05
N LEU A 210 46.46 68.35 -18.85
CA LEU A 210 47.63 68.97 -18.22
C LEU A 210 48.74 67.96 -17.92
N LYS A 211 48.39 66.76 -17.44
CA LYS A 211 49.37 65.67 -17.26
C LYS A 211 49.99 65.21 -18.58
N LYS A 212 49.22 65.10 -19.65
CA LYS A 212 49.73 64.79 -21.00
C LYS A 212 50.62 65.89 -21.59
N GLN A 213 50.41 67.14 -21.21
CA GLN A 213 51.28 68.26 -21.61
C GLN A 213 52.58 68.34 -20.80
N LEU A 214 52.66 67.67 -19.64
CA LEU A 214 53.78 67.72 -18.70
C LEU A 214 54.59 66.42 -18.61
N GLU A 215 54.24 65.36 -19.36
CA GLU A 215 55.08 64.16 -19.49
C GLU A 215 56.09 64.31 -20.66
N PRO A 216 57.41 64.25 -20.41
CA PRO A 216 58.44 64.32 -21.44
C PRO A 216 58.54 63.01 -22.24
N GLN A 217 58.84 63.17 -23.54
CA GLN A 217 58.94 62.16 -24.61
C GLN A 217 59.74 60.89 -24.24
N ALA A 218 59.21 59.70 -24.59
CA ALA A 218 59.99 58.58 -25.17
C ALA A 218 59.08 57.44 -25.69
N GLN A 219 59.17 57.21 -27.00
CA GLN A 219 58.72 56.08 -27.83
C GLN A 219 59.51 54.78 -27.52
N PRO A 220 59.35 53.66 -28.26
CA PRO A 220 58.14 52.92 -28.64
C PRO A 220 58.30 51.37 -28.48
N GLU A 221 57.23 50.64 -28.79
CA GLU A 221 57.23 49.37 -29.57
C GLU A 221 58.04 48.14 -29.12
N LYS A 222 57.34 47.05 -28.78
CA LYS A 222 57.23 45.78 -29.57
C LYS A 222 56.61 44.69 -28.70
N GLU A 223 55.38 44.32 -29.03
CA GLU A 223 54.97 43.01 -29.61
C GLU A 223 54.86 41.85 -28.59
N PRO A 224 53.71 41.16 -28.56
CA PRO A 224 53.43 40.09 -27.61
C PRO A 224 53.80 38.72 -28.21
N GLN A 225 54.29 37.79 -27.39
CA GLN A 225 54.12 36.36 -27.67
C GLN A 225 53.84 35.55 -26.40
N PRO A 226 52.86 34.62 -26.44
CA PRO A 226 52.47 33.74 -25.36
C PRO A 226 53.12 32.36 -25.50
N THR A 227 53.39 31.68 -24.38
CA THR A 227 53.54 30.20 -24.22
C THR A 227 54.03 29.98 -22.78
N ALA A 228 53.72 28.92 -22.05
CA ALA A 228 52.90 27.73 -22.20
C ALA A 228 52.58 27.25 -20.78
#